data_AF-A0A960S265-F1
#
_entry.id   AF-A0A960S265-F1
#
_cell.length_a   1.000
_cell.length_b   1.000
_cell.length_c   1.000
_cell.angle_alpha   90.00
_cell.angle_beta   90.00
_cell.angle_gamma   90.00
#
_symmetry.space_group_name_H-M   'P 1'
#
loop_
_entity.id
_entity.type
_entity.pdbx_description
1 polymer ?
#
loop_
_entity_poly.entity_id
_entity_poly.type
_entity_poly.pdbx_seq_one_letter_code
_entity_poly.pdbx_strand_id
1 'polypeptide(L)'
;MAKNRKYRDFLLEQLQDHDFAVAYLNEALSESLKGDEESQQLFLVALRNVADAQGGIGALAKKAHVGRESLYKTLSGTGNPKWHTLVSLVIALGLNLRLT
;
A
#
# COMPACT_ATOMS: atom_id res chain seq x y z
N MET A 1 1.85 -17.57 16.59
CA MET A 1 2.57 -16.65 15.67
C MET A 1 2.80 -17.22 14.25
N ALA A 2 2.90 -18.55 14.04
CA ALA A 2 3.15 -19.15 12.71
C ALA A 2 2.01 -18.96 11.67
N LYS A 3 0.76 -18.82 12.10
CA LYS A 3 -0.41 -18.69 11.20
C LYS A 3 -0.43 -17.36 10.43
N ASN A 4 0.07 -16.29 11.05
CA ASN A 4 0.08 -14.95 10.46
C ASN A 4 1.19 -14.80 9.41
N ARG A 5 2.34 -15.47 9.60
CA ARG A 5 3.43 -15.52 8.62
C ARG A 5 3.01 -16.22 7.33
N LYS A 6 2.40 -17.41 7.44
CA LYS A 6 1.89 -18.16 6.27
C LYS A 6 0.85 -17.37 5.47
N TYR A 7 -0.05 -16.66 6.16
CA TYR A 7 -1.05 -15.82 5.50
C TYR A 7 -0.39 -14.64 4.76
N ARG A 8 0.56 -13.97 5.40
CA ARG A 8 1.29 -12.86 4.79
C ARG A 8 2.09 -13.31 3.58
N ASP A 9 2.81 -14.42 3.67
CA ASP A 9 3.61 -14.94 2.56
C ASP A 9 2.71 -15.28 1.36
N PHE A 10 1.57 -15.94 1.60
CA PHE A 10 0.55 -16.19 0.59
C PHE A 10 0.02 -14.90 -0.04
N LEU A 11 -0.32 -13.90 0.78
CA LEU A 11 -0.79 -12.61 0.27
C LEU A 11 0.25 -11.92 -0.62
N LEU A 12 1.52 -11.91 -0.21
CA LEU A 12 2.60 -11.29 -0.99
C LEU A 12 2.85 -12.00 -2.33
N GLU A 13 2.61 -13.30 -2.41
CA GLU A 13 2.64 -14.07 -3.65
C GLU A 13 1.51 -13.66 -4.59
N GLN A 14 0.28 -13.56 -4.09
CA GLN A 14 -0.88 -13.10 -4.90
C GLN A 14 -0.71 -11.66 -5.39
N LEU A 15 -0.14 -10.77 -4.56
CA LEU A 15 0.10 -9.37 -4.89
C LEU A 15 1.22 -9.14 -5.92
N GLN A 16 1.89 -10.18 -6.40
CA GLN A 16 2.74 -10.09 -7.59
C GLN A 16 1.91 -9.87 -8.86
N ASP A 17 0.70 -10.42 -8.90
CA ASP A 17 -0.23 -10.21 -10.00
C ASP A 17 -0.76 -8.76 -9.97
N HIS A 18 -0.65 -8.08 -11.10
CA HIS A 18 -0.97 -6.66 -11.19
C HIS A 18 -2.47 -6.40 -11.01
N ASP A 19 -3.32 -7.22 -11.63
CA ASP A 19 -4.78 -7.07 -11.54
C ASP A 19 -5.26 -7.35 -10.12
N PHE A 20 -4.70 -8.36 -9.46
CA PHE A 20 -4.99 -8.65 -8.05
C PHE A 20 -4.55 -7.51 -7.12
N ALA A 21 -3.36 -6.94 -7.33
CA ALA A 21 -2.87 -5.80 -6.55
C ALA A 21 -3.76 -4.55 -6.72
N VAL A 22 -4.23 -4.28 -7.94
CA VAL A 22 -5.18 -3.19 -8.23
C VAL A 22 -6.52 -3.43 -7.54
N ALA A 23 -7.09 -4.63 -7.65
CA ALA A 23 -8.36 -4.96 -7.00
C ALA A 23 -8.26 -4.84 -5.47
N TYR A 24 -7.19 -5.39 -4.88
CA TYR A 24 -6.91 -5.32 -3.45
C TYR A 24 -6.83 -3.87 -2.93
N LEU A 25 -6.15 -2.98 -3.66
CA LEU A 25 -6.03 -1.58 -3.26
C LEU A 25 -7.30 -0.76 -3.49
N ASN A 26 -8.08 -1.06 -4.53
CA ASN A 26 -9.37 -0.42 -4.73
C ASN A 26 -10.39 -0.79 -3.64
N GLU A 27 -10.36 -2.04 -3.16
CA GLU A 27 -11.17 -2.46 -2.02
C GLU A 27 -10.75 -1.73 -0.75
N ALA A 28 -9.43 -1.70 -0.45
CA ALA A 28 -8.90 -0.99 0.70
C ALA A 28 -9.17 0.53 0.64
N LEU A 29 -9.14 1.12 -0.57
CA LEU A 29 -9.49 2.52 -0.79
C LEU A 29 -10.98 2.75 -0.49
N SER A 30 -11.86 1.89 -1.02
CA SER A 30 -13.31 1.99 -0.79
C SER A 30 -13.67 1.95 0.69
N GLU A 31 -13.01 1.09 1.46
CA GLU A 31 -13.15 1.05 2.92
C GLU A 31 -12.67 2.35 3.58
N SER A 32 -11.52 2.89 3.17
CA SER A 32 -10.96 4.13 3.72
C SER A 32 -11.85 5.36 3.51
N LEU A 33 -12.72 5.34 2.50
CA LEU A 33 -13.65 6.43 2.20
C LEU A 33 -14.81 6.52 3.20
N LYS A 34 -14.97 5.54 4.09
CA LYS A 34 -15.88 5.65 5.25
C LYS A 34 -15.48 6.77 6.22
N GLY A 35 -14.23 7.25 6.13
CA GLY A 35 -13.77 8.50 6.73
C GLY A 35 -13.25 8.39 8.15
N ASP A 36 -13.20 7.19 8.74
CA ASP A 36 -12.55 6.95 10.02
C ASP A 36 -11.04 6.71 9.86
N GLU A 37 -10.28 7.03 10.91
CA GLU A 37 -8.83 6.95 10.90
C GLU A 37 -8.31 5.52 10.75
N GLU A 38 -9.01 4.54 11.34
CA GLU A 38 -8.61 3.13 11.29
C GLU A 38 -8.68 2.60 9.85
N SER A 39 -9.77 2.87 9.14
CA SER A 39 -9.94 2.49 7.73
C SER A 39 -8.90 3.15 6.82
N GLN A 40 -8.55 4.42 7.08
CA GLN A 40 -7.48 5.11 6.35
C GLN A 40 -6.10 4.49 6.63
N GLN A 41 -5.82 4.11 7.88
CA GLN A 41 -4.60 3.43 8.26
C GLN A 41 -4.49 2.04 7.62
N LEU A 42 -5.59 1.30 7.50
CA LEU A 42 -5.64 0.01 6.79
C LEU A 42 -5.27 0.15 5.31
N PHE A 43 -5.71 1.22 4.64
CA PHE A 43 -5.28 1.50 3.27
C PHE A 43 -3.77 1.70 3.15
N LEU A 44 -3.12 2.36 4.12
CA LEU A 44 -1.66 2.51 4.13
C LEU A 44 -0.95 1.18 4.32
N VAL A 45 -1.51 0.28 5.13
CA VAL A 45 -1.00 -1.10 5.28
C VAL A 45 -1.19 -1.89 3.98
N ALA A 46 -2.31 -1.73 3.28
CA ALA A 46 -2.53 -2.35 1.98
C ALA A 46 -1.51 -1.89 0.94
N LEU A 47 -1.23 -0.57 0.86
CA LEU A 47 -0.18 -0.01 0.01
C LEU A 47 1.20 -0.60 0.35
N ARG A 48 1.48 -0.78 1.64
CA ARG A 48 2.72 -1.44 2.08
C ARG A 48 2.82 -2.88 1.59
N ASN A 49 1.75 -3.65 1.70
CA ASN A 49 1.75 -5.05 1.25
C ASN A 49 2.04 -5.16 -0.24
N VAL A 50 1.45 -4.29 -1.05
CA VAL A 50 1.70 -4.23 -2.51
C VAL A 50 3.13 -3.79 -2.79
N ALA A 51 3.63 -2.79 -2.06
CA ALA A 51 5.03 -2.38 -2.19
C ALA A 51 6.00 -3.52 -1.81
N ASP A 52 5.73 -4.23 -0.71
CA ASP A 52 6.53 -5.37 -0.24
C ASP A 52 6.53 -6.51 -1.27
N ALA A 53 5.39 -6.77 -1.92
CA ALA A 53 5.31 -7.73 -3.02
C ALA A 53 6.13 -7.26 -4.23
N GLN A 54 5.96 -6.01 -4.68
CA GLN A 54 6.52 -5.52 -5.95
C GLN A 54 7.98 -5.01 -5.86
N GLY A 55 8.81 -5.65 -5.03
CA GLY A 55 10.23 -5.34 -4.88
C GLY A 55 10.60 -4.51 -3.65
N GLY A 56 9.65 -4.27 -2.75
CA GLY A 56 9.87 -3.66 -1.44
C GLY A 56 9.77 -2.14 -1.39
N ILE A 57 9.68 -1.63 -0.17
CA ILE A 57 9.67 -0.20 0.15
C ILE A 57 10.86 0.55 -0.43
N GLY A 58 12.03 -0.10 -0.52
CA GLY A 58 13.22 0.51 -1.13
C GLY A 58 13.07 0.77 -2.63
N ALA A 59 12.44 -0.15 -3.37
CA ALA A 59 12.16 0.02 -4.79
C ALA A 59 11.09 1.10 -5.01
N LEU A 60 10.03 1.08 -4.22
CA LEU A 60 8.99 2.11 -4.26
C LEU A 60 9.55 3.50 -3.97
N ALA A 61 10.36 3.64 -2.92
CA ALA A 61 10.99 4.91 -2.56
C ALA A 61 11.81 5.51 -3.72
N LYS A 62 12.55 4.66 -4.44
CA LYS A 62 13.31 5.07 -5.62
C LYS A 62 12.41 5.52 -6.77
N LYS A 63 11.34 4.77 -7.06
CA LYS A 63 10.38 5.10 -8.13
C LYS A 63 9.57 6.36 -7.83
N ALA A 64 9.22 6.58 -6.56
CA ALA A 64 8.42 7.72 -6.10
C ALA A 64 9.25 8.94 -5.67
N HIS A 65 10.58 8.88 -5.80
CA HIS A 65 11.50 9.96 -5.41
C HIS A 65 11.31 10.47 -3.97
N VAL A 66 11.01 9.56 -3.04
CA VAL A 66 10.83 9.85 -1.61
C VAL A 66 11.87 9.13 -0.75
N GLY A 67 12.21 9.72 0.39
CA GLY A 67 13.14 9.10 1.33
C GLY A 67 12.59 7.79 1.89
N ARG A 68 13.42 6.73 1.89
CA ARG A 68 13.03 5.39 2.35
C ARG A 68 12.51 5.38 3.80
N GLU A 69 13.18 6.11 4.69
CA GLU A 69 12.78 6.22 6.10
C GLU A 69 11.41 6.90 6.26
N SER A 70 11.21 8.01 5.52
CA SER A 70 9.92 8.70 5.46
C SER A 70 8.82 7.76 4.94
N LEU A 71 9.12 6.92 3.97
CA LEU A 71 8.16 5.97 3.41
C LEU A 71 7.79 4.86 4.40
N TYR A 72 8.74 4.33 5.18
CA TYR A 72 8.44 3.37 6.25
C TYR A 72 7.49 3.96 7.30
N LYS A 73 7.70 5.23 7.70
CA LYS A 73 6.80 5.94 8.61
C LYS A 73 5.44 6.24 7.98
N THR A 74 5.44 6.59 6.70
CA THR A 74 4.21 6.89 5.95
C THR A 74 3.31 5.66 5.86
N LEU A 75 3.89 4.47 5.70
CA LEU A 75 3.18 3.21 5.51
C LEU A 75 3.13 2.33 6.77
N SER A 76 3.32 2.90 7.97
CA SER A 76 3.39 2.15 9.23
C SER A 76 2.04 1.77 9.85
N GLY A 77 0.92 2.04 9.19
CA GLY A 77 -0.43 1.88 9.77
C GLY A 77 -0.78 2.94 10.82
N THR A 78 0.07 3.93 11.03
CA THR A 78 -0.18 5.14 11.84
C THR A 78 0.30 6.40 11.11
N GLY A 79 0.60 6.26 9.83
CA GLY A 79 1.05 7.35 8.97
C GLY A 79 -0.10 8.29 8.62
N ASN A 80 0.24 9.52 8.27
CA ASN A 80 -0.68 10.50 7.72
C ASN A 80 -0.01 11.21 6.53
N PRO A 81 0.10 10.54 5.36
CA PRO A 81 0.69 11.15 4.18
C PRO A 81 -0.11 12.36 3.72
N LYS A 82 0.60 13.38 3.25
CA LYS A 82 -0.03 14.41 2.42
C LYS A 82 -0.58 13.78 1.14
N TRP A 83 -1.66 14.34 0.61
CA TRP A 83 -2.26 13.92 -0.66
C TRP A 83 -1.24 13.73 -1.78
N HIS A 84 -0.33 14.70 -1.97
CA HIS A 84 0.74 14.62 -2.96
C HIS A 84 1.61 13.35 -2.80
N THR A 85 1.98 13.00 -1.56
CA THR A 85 2.78 11.79 -1.30
C THR A 85 2.00 10.54 -1.70
N LEU A 86 0.72 10.46 -1.33
CA LEU A 86 -0.13 9.31 -1.64
C LEU A 86 -0.24 9.09 -3.15
N VAL A 87 -0.53 10.15 -3.91
CA VAL A 87 -0.62 10.10 -5.37
C VAL A 87 0.70 9.66 -6.01
N SER A 88 1.84 10.20 -5.55
CA SER A 88 3.16 9.81 -6.05
C SER A 88 3.46 8.32 -5.83
N LEU A 89 3.03 7.74 -4.71
CA LEU A 89 3.22 6.31 -4.43
C LEU A 89 2.36 5.43 -5.35
N VAL A 90 1.10 5.82 -5.57
CA VAL A 90 0.17 5.09 -6.44
C VAL A 90 0.68 5.08 -7.89
N ILE A 91 1.13 6.23 -8.39
CA ILE A 91 1.72 6.35 -9.73
C ILE A 91 2.99 5.50 -9.84
N ALA A 92 3.85 5.53 -8.82
CA ALA A 92 5.10 4.76 -8.81
C ALA A 92 4.88 3.23 -8.80
N LEU A 93 3.76 2.77 -8.26
CA LEU A 93 3.33 1.37 -8.32
C LEU A 93 2.66 1.01 -9.65
N GLY A 94 2.37 1.99 -10.52
CA GLY A 94 1.70 1.75 -11.81
C GLY A 94 0.24 1.32 -11.64
N LEU A 95 -0.43 1.84 -10.60
CA LEU A 95 -1.78 1.45 -10.24
C LEU A 95 -2.78 2.55 -10.59
N ASN A 96 -3.97 2.14 -11.01
CA ASN A 96 -5.09 3.04 -11.24
C ASN A 96 -6.12 2.89 -10.13
N LEU A 97 -6.10 3.82 -9.18
CA LEU A 97 -7.13 3.91 -8.15
C LEU A 97 -8.38 4.61 -8.70
N ARG A 98 -9.56 4.11 -8.33
CA ARG A 98 -10.83 4.74 -8.69
C ARG A 98 -11.62 5.04 -7.43
N LEU A 99 -12.15 6.26 -7.38
CA LEU A 99 -13.19 6.65 -6.43
C LEU A 99 -14.53 6.39 -7.13
N THR A 100 -15.36 5.53 -6.55
CA THR A 100 -16.71 5.21 -7.05
C THR A 100 -17.76 6.09 -6.41
#